data_AF-A0A3D2FB59-F1
#
_entry.id   AF-A0A3D2FB59-F1
#
_cell.length_a   1.000
_cell.length_b   1.000
_cell.length_c   1.000
_cell.angle_alpha   90.00
_cell.angle_beta   90.00
_cell.angle_gamma   90.00
#
_symmetry.space_group_name_H-M   'P 1'
#
loop_
_entity.id
_entity.type
_entity.pdbx_description
1 polymer ?
#
loop_
_entity_poly.entity_id
_entity_poly.type
_entity_poly.pdbx_seq_one_letter_code
_entity_poly.pdbx_strand_id
1 'polypeptide(L)' 'MEDPIFFTNQDAFEAWFKDHQDATEVWVGYHRRSTGRDSITWSESVDVALCIGWIDGIRKSIDSQSYK' A
#
# COMPACT_ATOMS: atom_id res chain seq x y z
N MET A 1 13.18 10.52 -0.55
CA MET A 1 12.56 9.46 -1.37
C MET A 1 12.11 8.45 -0.35
N GLU A 2 10.82 8.45 0.01
CA GLU A 2 10.33 7.58 1.07
C GLU A 2 10.31 6.13 0.60
N ASP A 3 10.69 5.24 1.51
CA ASP A 3 10.72 3.79 1.27
C ASP A 3 9.30 3.23 1.29
N PRO A 4 8.98 2.29 0.38
CA PRO A 4 7.64 1.69 0.34
C PRO A 4 7.39 0.82 1.58
N ILE A 5 6.20 0.97 2.17
CA ILE A 5 5.72 0.15 3.28
C ILE A 5 4.96 -1.05 2.71
N PHE A 6 5.28 -2.24 3.21
CA PHE A 6 4.63 -3.47 2.78
C PHE A 6 3.62 -3.91 3.84
N PHE A 7 2.38 -4.10 3.43
CA PHE A 7 1.30 -4.57 4.30
C PHE A 7 0.92 -5.99 3.91
N THR A 8 0.61 -6.84 4.89
CA THR A 8 0.25 -8.24 4.66
C THR A 8 -1.22 -8.42 4.27
N ASN A 9 -2.10 -7.49 4.68
CA ASN A 9 -3.54 -7.51 4.43
C ASN A 9 -4.17 -6.11 4.62
N GLN A 10 -5.48 -6.00 4.38
CA GLN A 10 -6.27 -4.77 4.57
C GLN A 10 -6.22 -4.26 6.01
N ASP A 11 -6.41 -5.12 7.01
CA ASP A 11 -6.46 -4.73 8.42
C ASP A 11 -5.17 -4.00 8.86
N ALA A 12 -4.01 -4.50 8.41
CA ALA A 12 -2.72 -3.89 8.68
C ALA A 12 -2.58 -2.51 8.02
N PHE A 13 -3.16 -2.34 6.83
CA PHE A 13 -3.14 -1.07 6.12
C PHE A 13 -4.11 -0.05 6.74
N GLU A 14 -5.31 -0.48 7.13
CA GLU A 14 -6.26 0.35 7.87
C GLU A 14 -5.71 0.82 9.23
N ALA A 15 -5.03 -0.08 9.95
CA ALA A 15 -4.39 0.26 11.21
C ALA A 15 -3.32 1.35 11.02
N TRP A 16 -2.54 1.27 9.93
CA TRP A 16 -1.55 2.29 9.61
C TRP A 16 -2.17 3.68 9.47
N PHE A 17 -3.30 3.82 8.78
CA PHE A 17 -3.99 5.11 8.65
C PHE A 17 -4.54 5.65 9.97
N LYS A 18 -4.97 4.78 10.88
CA LYS A 18 -5.42 5.20 12.22
C LYS A 18 -4.27 5.80 13.02
N ASP A 19 -3.08 5.24 12.88
CA ASP A 19 -1.88 5.70 13.57
C ASP A 19 -1.20 6.90 12.88
N HIS A 20 -1.46 7.10 11.58
CA HIS A 20 -0.80 8.11 10.74
C HIS A 20 -1.79 9.13 10.15
N GLN A 21 -2.60 9.75 11.02
CA GLN A 21 -3.61 10.73 10.60
C GLN A 21 -3.02 12.01 9.98
N ASP A 22 -1.78 12.35 10.36
CA ASP A 22 -1.07 13.54 9.85
C ASP A 22 -0.25 13.26 8.57
N ALA A 23 -0.22 12.00 8.10
CA ALA A 23 0.49 11.66 6.88
C ALA A 23 -0.20 12.25 5.66
N THR A 24 0.59 12.78 4.72
CA THR A 24 0.08 13.36 3.46
C THR A 24 0.28 12.46 2.26
N GLU A 25 1.21 11.51 2.35
CA GLU A 25 1.47 10.49 1.35
C GLU A 25 1.90 9.18 2.01
N VAL A 26 1.68 8.07 1.31
CA VAL A 26 2.24 6.77 1.67
C VAL A 26 2.57 6.02 0.39
N TRP A 27 3.77 5.45 0.33
CA TRP A 27 4.16 4.57 -0.75
C TRP A 27 3.90 3.13 -0.31
N VAL A 28 3.00 2.45 -1.00
CA VAL A 28 2.65 1.06 -0.67
C VAL A 28 3.41 0.12 -1.59
N GLY A 29 4.18 -0.79 -1.00
CA GLY A 29 4.85 -1.85 -1.71
C GLY A 29 3.99 -3.10 -1.82
N TYR A 30 3.97 -3.71 -3.01
CA TYR A 30 3.23 -4.96 -3.26
C TYR A 30 4.18 -6.08 -3.63
N HIS A 31 4.09 -7.22 -2.94
CA HIS A 31 4.81 -8.42 -3.34
C HIS A 31 4.07 -9.16 -4.46
N ARG A 32 4.83 -9.68 -5.43
CA ARG A 32 4.28 -10.58 -6.44
C ARG A 32 3.91 -11.93 -5.83
N ARG A 33 2.84 -12.53 -6.34
CA ARG A 33 2.41 -13.89 -5.96
C ARG A 33 3.52 -14.93 -6.09
N SER A 34 4.43 -14.77 -7.05
CA SER A 34 5.58 -15.67 -7.26
C SER A 34 6.59 -15.67 -6.10
N THR A 35 6.56 -14.65 -5.24
CA THR A 35 7.48 -14.55 -4.10
C THR A 35 7.04 -15.39 -2.89
N GLY A 36 5.79 -15.89 -2.88
CA GLY A 36 5.23 -16.64 -1.76
C GLY A 36 5.07 -15.83 -0.46
N ARG A 37 5.20 -14.51 -0.52
CA ARG A 37 5.01 -13.60 0.63
C ARG A 37 3.60 -13.06 0.67
N ASP A 38 3.05 -12.96 1.87
CA ASP A 38 1.79 -12.28 2.10
C ASP A 38 1.93 -10.80 1.77
N SER A 39 0.94 -10.28 1.05
CA SER A 39 0.89 -8.90 0.61
C SER A 39 -0.57 -8.54 0.37
N ILE A 40 -0.96 -7.35 0.83
CA ILE A 40 -2.18 -6.71 0.38
C ILE A 40 -2.14 -6.60 -1.14
N THR A 41 -3.29 -6.71 -1.79
CA THR A 41 -3.40 -6.46 -3.22
C THR A 41 -3.65 -4.97 -3.49
N TRP A 42 -3.32 -4.53 -4.69
CA TRP A 42 -3.57 -3.15 -5.10
C TRP A 42 -5.04 -2.75 -4.99
N SER A 43 -5.96 -3.63 -5.38
CA SER A 43 -7.40 -3.37 -5.28
C SER A 43 -7.82 -3.16 -3.82
N GLU A 44 -7.33 -4.00 -2.92
CA GLU A 44 -7.61 -3.88 -1.49
C GLU A 44 -7.06 -2.59 -0.87
N SER A 45 -5.85 -2.16 -1.28
CA SER A 45 -5.32 -0.87 -0.82
C SER A 45 -6.11 0.32 -1.36
N VAL A 46 -6.65 0.23 -2.58
CA VAL A 46 -7.50 1.28 -3.14
C VAL A 46 -8.82 1.35 -2.39
N ASP A 47 -9.46 0.21 -2.13
CA ASP A 47 -10.71 0.14 -1.36
C ASP A 47 -10.54 0.79 0.03
N VAL A 48 -9.47 0.42 0.75
CA VAL A 48 -9.15 1.03 2.05
C VAL A 48 -8.91 2.53 1.93
N ALA A 49 -8.09 2.97 0.96
CA ALA A 49 -7.78 4.39 0.75
C ALA A 49 -9.06 5.21 0.46
N LEU A 50 -9.96 4.70 -0.37
CA LEU A 50 -11.23 5.35 -0.67
C LEU A 50 -12.14 5.43 0.58
N CYS A 51 -12.19 4.36 1.39
CA CYS A 51 -13.01 4.32 2.61
C CYS A 51 -12.59 5.38 3.65
N ILE A 52 -11.31 5.73 3.70
CA ILE A 52 -10.78 6.73 4.64
C ILE A 52 -10.67 8.13 4.03
N GLY A 53 -11.08 8.31 2.77
CA GLY A 53 -11.05 9.60 2.07
C GLY A 53 -9.70 9.98 1.47
N TRP A 54 -8.79 9.02 1.32
CA TRP A 54 -7.54 9.19 0.57
C TRP A 54 -7.75 8.87 -0.92
N ILE A 55 -7.03 9.58 -1.80
CA ILE A 55 -7.07 9.36 -3.25
C ILE A 55 -5.89 8.45 -3.63
N ASP A 56 -6.13 7.40 -4.40
CA ASP A 56 -5.06 6.49 -4.82
C ASP A 56 -4.08 7.20 -5.77
N GLY A 57 -2.83 7.32 -5.32
CA GLY A 57 -1.77 8.07 -6.00
C GLY A 57 -1.23 7.39 -7.26
N ILE A 58 -0.36 8.14 -7.96
CA ILE A 58 0.29 7.78 -9.22
C ILE A 58 1.08 6.48 -9.09
N ARG A 59 0.68 5.43 -9.83
CA ARG A 59 1.40 4.16 -9.93
C ARG A 59 2.77 4.35 -10.61
N LYS A 60 3.86 3.99 -9.92
CA LYS A 60 5.24 3.96 -10.44
C LYS A 60 5.87 2.59 -10.20
N SER A 61 6.39 1.97 -11.26
CA SER A 61 7.17 0.74 -11.13
C SER A 61 8.45 1.01 -10.32
N ILE A 62 8.70 0.22 -9.27
CA ILE A 62 9.95 0.28 -8.49
C ILE A 62 11.02 -0.57 -9.16
N ASP A 63 10.66 -1.80 -9.55
CA ASP A 63 11.57 -2.75 -10.19
C ASP A 63 10.82 -3.82 -11.02
N SER A 64 11.56 -4.79 -11.54
CA SER A 64 11.02 -5.90 -12.34
C SER A 64 10.21 -6.91 -11.53
N GLN A 65 10.03 -6.70 -10.23
CA GLN A 65 9.34 -7.55 -9.24
C GLN A 65 8.30 -6.77 -8.39
N SER A 66 8.29 -5.45 -8.39
CA SER A 66 7.49 -4.63 -7.46
C SER A 66 7.08 -3.27 -8.07
N TYR A 67 5.91 -2.78 -7.69
CA TYR A 67 5.37 -1.46 -8.04
C TYR A 67 5.03 -0.69 -6.75
N LYS A 68 5.06 0.65 -6.80
CA LYS A 68 4.57 1.56 -5.76
C LYS A 68 3.55 2.55 -6.32
#